data_AF-A0A6N9VCI2-F1
#
_entry.id   AF-A0A6N9VCI2-F1
#
_cell.length_a   1.000
_cell.length_b   1.000
_cell.length_c   1.000
_cell.angle_alpha   90.00
_cell.angle_beta   90.00
_cell.angle_gamma   90.00
#
_symmetry.space_group_name_H-M   'P 1'
#
loop_
_entity.id
_entity.type
_entity.pdbx_description
1 polymer ?
#
loop_
_entity_poly.entity_id
_entity_poly.type
_entity_poly.pdbx_seq_one_letter_code
_entity_poly.pdbx_strand_id
1 'polypeptide(L)' 'PRCTTGPVELRHDRDAYLKLIDVCQQEIAAGETYEVCLTNMAEADTDLTPWAAYRALRRVSAAPFAAYLDFGPM' A
#
# COMPACT_ATOMS: atom_id res chain seq x y z
N PRO A 1 1.78 -6.30 18.34
CA PRO A 1 0.66 -7.12 18.89
C PRO A 1 0.74 -8.48 18.19
N ARG A 2 0.41 -9.58 18.86
CA ARG A 2 0.21 -10.83 18.12
C ARG A 2 -1.16 -10.74 17.46
N CYS A 3 -1.21 -11.00 16.17
CA CYS A 3 -2.42 -11.03 15.35
C CYS A 3 -2.29 -12.16 14.35
N THR A 4 -3.43 -12.61 13.85
CA THR A 4 -3.49 -13.51 12.71
C THR A 4 -3.60 -12.68 11.45
N THR A 5 -2.85 -13.04 10.42
CA THR A 5 -2.87 -12.39 9.11
C THR A 5 -3.02 -13.47 8.05
N GLY A 6 -3.96 -13.27 7.12
CA GLY A 6 -4.15 -14.11 5.95
C GLY A 6 -2.99 -13.96 4.95
N PRO A 7 -3.06 -14.65 3.80
CA PRO A 7 -2.11 -14.43 2.73
C PRO A 7 -2.17 -12.97 2.25
N VAL A 8 -1.03 -12.43 1.83
CA VAL A 8 -0.98 -11.10 1.21
C VAL A 8 -1.30 -11.25 -0.27
N GLU A 9 -2.37 -10.58 -0.71
CA GLU A 9 -2.76 -10.50 -2.11
C GLU A 9 -2.30 -9.16 -2.69
N LEU A 10 -1.72 -9.21 -3.90
CA LEU A 10 -1.29 -8.03 -4.62
C LEU A 10 -2.28 -7.76 -5.75
N ARG A 11 -2.73 -6.51 -5.89
CA ARG A 11 -3.60 -6.09 -7.01
C ARG A 11 -2.98 -6.43 -8.36
N HIS A 12 -1.67 -6.22 -8.48
CA HIS A 12 -0.88 -6.69 -9.60
C HIS A 12 0.14 -7.68 -9.10
N ASP A 13 0.11 -8.91 -9.61
CA ASP A 13 1.20 -9.85 -9.40
C ASP A 13 2.51 -9.32 -10.01
N ARG A 14 3.60 -10.05 -9.78
CA ARG A 14 4.93 -9.61 -10.19
C ARG A 14 5.02 -9.33 -11.70
N ASP A 15 4.52 -10.25 -12.52
CA ASP A 15 4.70 -10.16 -13.97
C ASP A 15 3.77 -9.10 -14.57
N ALA A 16 2.56 -8.96 -14.03
CA ALA A 16 1.65 -7.88 -14.39
C ALA A 16 2.24 -6.51 -14.00
N TYR A 17 2.83 -6.38 -12.80
CA TYR A 17 3.41 -5.12 -12.35
C TYR A 17 4.65 -4.72 -13.17
N LEU A 18 5.49 -5.68 -13.57
CA LEU A 18 6.62 -5.43 -14.47
C LEU A 18 6.16 -4.92 -15.84
N LYS A 19 5.08 -5.47 -16.40
CA LYS A 19 4.50 -4.95 -17.64
C LYS A 19 4.00 -3.52 -17.50
N LEU A 20 3.43 -3.15 -16.36
CA LEU A 20 3.02 -1.75 -16.10
C LEU A 20 4.23 -0.82 -16.05
N ILE A 21 5.36 -1.26 -15.48
CA ILE A 21 6.61 -0.51 -15.49
C ILE A 21 7.10 -0.30 -16.93
N ASP A 22 7.08 -1.35 -17.77
CA ASP A 22 7.49 -1.25 -19.17
C ASP A 22 6.63 -0.22 -19.94
N VAL A 23 5.31 -0.22 -19.69
CA VAL A 23 4.39 0.78 -20.26
C VAL A 23 4.77 2.18 -19.78
N CYS A 24 4.96 2.40 -18.47
CA CYS A 24 5.36 3.72 -17.96
C CYS A 24 6.66 4.22 -18.61
N GLN A 25 7.64 3.33 -18.83
CA GLN A 25 8.90 3.69 -19.48
C GLN A 25 8.71 4.07 -20.96
N GLN A 26 7.80 3.39 -21.67
CA GLN A 26 7.45 3.72 -23.06
C GLN A 26 6.81 5.11 -23.15
N GLU A 27 5.85 5.42 -22.27
CA GLU A 27 5.19 6.74 -22.22
C GLU A 27 6.19 7.86 -21.90
N ILE A 28 7.14 7.61 -20.99
CA ILE A 28 8.22 8.56 -20.70
C ILE A 28 9.11 8.77 -21.93
N ALA A 29 9.50 7.70 -22.63
CA ALA A 29 10.30 7.79 -23.84
C ALA A 29 9.57 8.48 -25.00
N ALA A 30 8.23 8.38 -25.05
CA ALA A 30 7.38 9.08 -26.00
C ALA A 30 7.24 10.59 -25.67
N GLY A 31 7.62 11.01 -24.46
CA GLY A 31 7.57 12.41 -24.03
C GLY A 31 6.26 12.82 -23.35
N GLU A 32 5.40 11.87 -22.95
CA GLU A 32 4.13 12.16 -22.28
C GLU A 32 4.33 12.71 -20.86
N THR A 33 5.36 12.24 -20.16
CA THR A 33 5.78 12.74 -18.84
C THR A 33 7.26 12.43 -18.60
N TYR A 34 7.85 13.07 -17.59
CA TYR A 34 9.23 12.81 -17.18
C TYR A 34 9.35 11.73 -16.10
N GLU A 35 8.33 11.59 -15.26
CA GLU A 35 8.30 10.63 -14.15
C GLU A 35 6.88 10.12 -13.94
N VAL A 36 6.78 8.85 -13.51
CA VAL A 36 5.54 8.23 -13.07
C VAL A 36 5.76 7.56 -11.72
N CYS A 37 4.99 7.96 -10.71
CA CYS A 37 4.94 7.29 -9.42
C CYS A 37 3.96 6.11 -9.45
N LEU A 38 4.34 5.03 -10.13
CA LEU A 38 3.54 3.80 -10.17
C LEU A 38 3.47 3.15 -8.78
N THR A 39 2.27 2.72 -8.36
CA THR A 39 2.04 2.08 -7.06
C THR A 39 1.24 0.78 -7.22
N ASN A 40 1.39 -0.11 -6.24
CA ASN A 40 0.61 -1.35 -6.13
C ASN A 40 -0.09 -1.40 -4.78
N MET A 41 -1.17 -2.17 -4.70
CA MET A 41 -1.93 -2.38 -3.48
C MET A 41 -1.70 -3.81 -2.97
N ALA A 42 -1.34 -3.92 -1.70
CA ALA A 42 -1.23 -5.17 -0.97
C ALA A 42 -2.34 -5.23 0.08
N GLU A 43 -3.13 -6.30 0.05
CA GLU A 43 -4.24 -6.53 0.97
C GLU A 43 -4.04 -7.85 1.71
N ALA A 44 -4.51 -7.92 2.94
CA ALA A 44 -4.51 -9.14 3.74
C ALA A 44 -5.60 -9.05 4.80
N ASP A 45 -6.30 -10.16 5.02
CA ASP A 45 -7.24 -10.28 6.13
C ASP A 45 -6.49 -10.31 7.46
N THR A 46 -7.03 -9.63 8.47
CA THR A 46 -6.46 -9.65 9.82
C THR A 46 -7.51 -9.44 10.90
N ASP A 47 -7.24 -10.00 12.09
CA ASP A 47 -8.01 -9.80 13.31
C ASP A 47 -7.58 -8.56 14.13
N LEU A 48 -6.68 -7.73 13.59
CA LEU A 48 -6.26 -6.49 14.24
C LEU A 48 -7.39 -5.45 14.27
N THR A 49 -7.63 -4.87 15.45
CA THR A 49 -8.43 -3.65 15.53
C THR A 49 -7.67 -2.46 14.96
N PRO A 50 -8.33 -1.50 14.30
CA PRO A 50 -7.68 -0.32 13.74
C PRO A 50 -6.82 0.45 14.76
N TRP A 51 -7.30 0.57 16.00
CA TRP A 51 -6.55 1.22 17.08
C TRP A 51 -5.27 0.46 17.48
N ALA A 52 -5.34 -0.88 17.56
CA ALA A 52 -4.17 -1.69 17.86
C ALA A 52 -3.12 -1.62 16.75
N ALA A 53 -3.55 -1.62 15.48
CA ALA A 53 -2.70 -1.45 14.32
C ALA A 53 -2.00 -0.08 14.32
N TYR A 54 -2.75 1.00 14.52
CA TYR A 54 -2.19 2.36 14.61
C TYR A 54 -1.11 2.46 15.70
N ARG A 55 -1.39 1.99 16.93
CA ARG A 55 -0.40 2.01 18.02
C ARG A 55 0.85 1.19 17.71
N ALA A 56 0.72 0.07 17.02
CA ALA A 56 1.85 -0.74 16.60
C ALA A 56 2.72 0.04 15.59
N LEU A 57 2.11 0.65 14.58
CA LEU A 57 2.81 1.46 13.58
C LEU A 57 3.52 2.66 14.23
N ARG A 58 2.92 3.37 15.19
CA ARG A 58 3.59 4.50 15.87
C ARG A 58 4.82 4.10 16.67
N ARG A 59 4.89 2.86 17.16
CA ARG A 59 6.08 2.36 17.86
C ARG A 59 7.20 1.96 16.90
N VAL A 60 6.84 1.41 15.74
CA VAL A 60 7.81 0.92 14.74
C VAL A 60 8.31 2.05 13.83
N SER A 61 7.42 2.96 13.44
CA SER A 61 7.74 4.10 12.57
C SER A 61 6.93 5.33 13.00
N ALA A 62 7.57 6.20 13.78
CA ALA A 62 7.01 7.46 14.22
C ALA A 62 7.01 8.51 13.10
N ALA A 63 6.19 8.30 12.06
CA ALA A 63 5.97 9.26 10.98
C ALA A 63 5.50 10.64 11.51
N PRO A 64 5.97 11.78 10.96
CA PRO A 64 5.58 13.13 11.40
C PRO A 64 4.07 13.39 11.31
N PHE A 65 3.41 12.82 10.29
CA PHE A 65 2.00 13.08 9.96
C PHE A 65 1.11 11.83 10.07
N ALA A 66 1.33 10.93 11.04
CA ALA A 66 0.40 9.81 11.19
C ALA A 66 -0.90 10.23 11.85
N ALA A 67 -1.99 9.59 11.42
CA ALA A 67 -3.33 9.82 11.92
C ALA A 67 -4.04 8.49 12.20
N TYR A 68 -4.96 8.52 13.16
CA TYR A 68 -6.00 7.51 13.35
C TYR A 68 -7.33 8.21 13.07
N LEU A 69 -8.12 7.66 12.16
CA LEU A 69 -9.41 8.21 11.75
C LEU A 69 -10.48 7.16 12.00
N ASP A 70 -11.50 7.52 12.76
CA ASP A 70 -12.68 6.71 13.05
C ASP A 70 -13.91 7.53 12.63
N PHE A 71 -14.60 7.06 11.60
CA PHE A 71 -15.75 7.75 11.02
C PHE A 71 -17.08 7.31 11.63
N GLY A 72 -17.06 6.44 12.65
CA GLY A 72 -18.24 5.83 13.22
C GLY A 72 -18.89 4.79 12.29
N PRO A 73 -20.03 4.20 12.69
CA PRO A 73 -20.78 3.31 11.82
C PRO A 73 -21.39 4.09 10.64
N MET A 74 -21.29 3.49 9.44
CA MET A 74 -22.01 3.91 8.23
C MET A 74 -23.46 3.43 8.27
#